data_AF-A0A5E4J063-F1
#
_entry.id   AF-A0A5E4J063-F1
#
_cell.length_a   1.000
_cell.length_b   1.000
_cell.length_c   1.000
_cell.angle_alpha   90.00
_cell.angle_beta   90.00
_cell.angle_gamma   90.00
#
_symmetry.space_group_name_H-M   'P 1'
#
loop_
_entity.id
_entity.type
_entity.pdbx_description
1 polymer ?
#
loop_
_entity_poly.entity_id
_entity_poly.type
_entity_poly.pdbx_seq_one_letter_code
_entity_poly.pdbx_strand_id
1 'polypeptide(L)'
;MGSSDYYSDVFELTNKFAKFFEFSKSANHTNNFNKAIFQAGKEGNDSMIDNLMLNTNCDIKFGIIGACGFGQLETVKFLIKNYYSKSGFSKYSSTTITDATLSICLWYACYNKHYSIIDLLVVNNHCDLKYGLCGAIESKDSQLIIYFKETLKVCLNIPEKQKISLEIFKLIY
;
A
#
# COMPACT_ATOMS: atom_id res chain seq x y z
N MET A 1 15.60 26.25 -11.17
CA MET A 1 15.25 25.96 -9.77
C MET A 1 14.33 24.76 -9.80
N GLY A 2 14.70 23.57 -9.31
CA GLY A 2 13.82 22.39 -9.45
C GLY A 2 14.34 21.04 -8.98
N SER A 3 15.51 20.95 -8.34
CA SER A 3 16.08 19.68 -7.87
C SER A 3 16.26 19.58 -6.36
N SER A 4 16.25 20.69 -5.59
CA SER A 4 16.46 20.65 -4.14
C SER A 4 15.25 20.17 -3.35
N ASP A 5 14.04 20.58 -3.76
CA ASP A 5 12.82 20.37 -2.97
C ASP A 5 12.33 18.92 -3.05
N TYR A 6 12.62 18.23 -4.17
CA TYR A 6 12.29 16.81 -4.35
C TYR A 6 13.08 15.91 -3.39
N TYR A 7 14.36 16.21 -3.16
CA TYR A 7 15.20 15.41 -2.26
C TYR A 7 14.90 15.67 -0.79
N SER A 8 14.47 16.88 -0.41
CA SER A 8 14.00 17.13 0.97
C SER A 8 12.70 16.40 1.27
N ASP A 9 11.77 16.34 0.30
CA ASP A 9 10.53 15.57 0.42
C ASP A 9 10.79 14.08 0.59
N VAL A 10 11.69 13.52 -0.22
CA VAL A 10 12.10 12.11 -0.14
C VAL A 10 12.78 11.82 1.20
N PHE A 11 13.62 12.74 1.71
CA PHE A 11 14.27 12.60 3.01
C PHE A 11 13.28 12.65 4.19
N GLU A 12 12.30 13.56 4.14
CA GLU A 12 11.23 13.63 5.15
C GLU A 12 10.33 12.39 5.11
N LEU A 13 10.02 11.89 3.91
CA LEU A 13 9.34 10.62 3.69
C LEU A 13 10.13 9.48 4.32
N THR A 14 11.44 9.34 4.03
CA THR A 14 12.28 8.29 4.62
C THR A 14 12.32 8.35 6.15
N ASN A 15 12.25 9.54 6.76
CA ASN A 15 12.14 9.69 8.22
C ASN A 15 10.75 9.33 8.78
N LYS A 16 9.66 9.63 8.05
CA LYS A 16 8.32 9.11 8.37
C LYS A 16 8.25 7.58 8.23
N PHE A 17 8.94 7.00 7.24
CA PHE A 17 9.05 5.57 7.03
C PHE A 17 9.88 4.87 8.10
N ALA A 18 10.97 5.48 8.57
CA ALA A 18 11.74 4.96 9.70
C ALA A 18 10.87 4.81 10.96
N LYS A 19 9.98 5.79 11.22
CA LYS A 19 8.98 5.70 12.30
C LYS A 19 7.91 4.62 12.06
N PHE A 20 7.56 4.34 10.80
CA PHE A 20 6.67 3.24 10.44
C PHE A 20 7.36 1.86 10.59
N PHE A 21 8.66 1.75 10.30
CA PHE A 21 9.46 0.57 10.60
C PHE A 21 9.57 0.32 12.11
N GLU A 22 9.57 1.36 12.92
CA GLU A 22 9.42 1.22 14.37
C GLU A 22 8.02 0.75 14.78
N PHE A 23 6.97 1.14 14.04
CA PHE A 23 5.61 0.61 14.24
C PHE A 23 5.51 -0.89 13.92
N SER A 24 6.17 -1.37 12.86
CA SER A 24 6.22 -2.81 12.56
C SER A 24 7.04 -3.59 13.61
N LYS A 25 8.05 -2.96 14.24
CA LYS A 25 8.71 -3.49 15.44
C LYS A 25 7.81 -3.46 16.69
N SER A 26 7.00 -2.42 16.88
CA SER A 26 6.05 -2.30 18.01
C SER A 26 4.87 -3.26 17.90
N ALA A 27 4.66 -3.89 16.73
CA ALA A 27 3.81 -5.08 16.61
C ALA A 27 4.24 -6.22 17.54
N ASN A 28 5.46 -6.20 18.08
CA ASN A 28 5.86 -7.09 19.17
C ASN A 28 5.09 -6.87 20.49
N HIS A 29 4.39 -5.74 20.65
CA HIS A 29 3.43 -5.47 21.73
C HIS A 29 1.96 -5.58 21.32
N THR A 30 1.66 -5.87 20.03
CA THR A 30 0.28 -6.08 19.57
C THR A 30 -0.22 -7.48 19.89
N ASN A 31 -1.55 -7.63 20.08
CA ASN A 31 -2.16 -8.90 20.45
C ASN A 31 -1.74 -10.03 19.48
N ASN A 32 -1.74 -11.27 19.96
CA ASN A 32 -1.28 -12.44 19.21
C ASN A 32 -2.02 -12.64 17.87
N PHE A 33 -3.25 -12.12 17.73
CA PHE A 33 -4.04 -12.23 16.50
C PHE A 33 -3.53 -11.32 15.37
N ASN A 34 -2.92 -10.17 15.67
CA ASN A 34 -2.27 -9.35 14.63
C ASN A 34 -1.06 -10.05 14.01
N LYS A 35 -0.31 -10.80 14.83
CA LYS A 35 0.78 -11.65 14.33
C LYS A 35 0.22 -12.82 13.51
N ALA A 36 -0.86 -13.43 13.99
CA ALA A 36 -1.52 -14.52 13.27
C ALA A 36 -2.07 -14.07 11.91
N ILE A 37 -2.74 -12.92 11.83
CA ILE A 37 -3.30 -12.44 10.56
C ILE A 37 -2.21 -11.96 9.60
N PHE A 38 -1.12 -11.37 10.11
CA PHE A 38 0.05 -11.10 9.29
C PHE A 38 0.63 -12.38 8.68
N GLN A 39 0.79 -13.43 9.49
CA GLN A 39 1.30 -14.71 9.03
C GLN A 39 0.36 -15.36 8.01
N ALA A 40 -0.95 -15.33 8.24
CA ALA A 40 -1.94 -15.82 7.29
C ALA A 40 -1.88 -15.05 5.96
N GLY A 41 -1.75 -13.72 6.02
CA GLY A 41 -1.55 -12.88 4.83
C GLY A 41 -0.27 -13.22 4.08
N LYS A 42 0.84 -13.43 4.79
CA LYS A 42 2.12 -13.86 4.20
C LYS A 42 2.02 -15.22 3.49
N GLU A 43 1.24 -16.15 4.03
CA GLU A 43 1.04 -17.49 3.47
C GLU A 43 -0.03 -17.54 2.37
N GLY A 44 -0.80 -16.47 2.19
CA GLY A 44 -1.93 -16.44 1.27
C GLY A 44 -3.12 -17.28 1.74
N ASN A 45 -3.29 -17.43 3.06
CA ASN A 45 -4.32 -18.26 3.66
C ASN A 45 -5.61 -17.46 3.92
N ASP A 46 -6.39 -17.25 2.86
CA ASP A 46 -7.63 -16.47 2.90
C ASP A 46 -8.65 -17.02 3.92
N SER A 47 -8.74 -18.34 4.07
CA SER A 47 -9.63 -18.98 5.05
C SER A 47 -9.25 -18.64 6.50
N MET A 48 -7.95 -18.58 6.80
CA MET A 48 -7.47 -18.20 8.13
C MET A 48 -7.68 -16.71 8.38
N ILE A 49 -7.50 -15.87 7.35
CA ILE A 49 -7.80 -14.43 7.43
C ILE A 49 -9.28 -14.22 7.78
N ASP A 50 -10.20 -14.87 7.06
CA ASP A 50 -11.64 -14.80 7.33
C ASP A 50 -11.97 -15.23 8.76
N ASN A 51 -11.41 -16.37 9.19
CA ASN A 51 -11.63 -16.87 10.53
C ASN A 51 -11.15 -15.88 11.61
N LEU A 52 -9.94 -15.33 11.46
CA LEU A 52 -9.38 -14.36 12.40
C LEU A 52 -10.22 -13.08 12.44
N MET A 53 -10.68 -12.60 11.28
CA MET A 53 -11.51 -11.40 11.18
C MET A 53 -12.89 -11.56 11.80
N LEU A 54 -13.46 -12.77 11.77
CA LEU A 54 -14.77 -13.06 12.35
C LEU A 54 -14.72 -13.30 13.86
N ASN A 55 -13.65 -13.95 14.34
CA ASN A 55 -13.60 -14.50 15.70
C ASN A 55 -12.68 -13.74 16.65
N THR A 56 -11.94 -12.74 16.15
CA THR A 56 -10.94 -12.03 16.94
C THR A 56 -10.98 -10.52 16.69
N ASN A 57 -10.38 -9.75 17.60
CA ASN A 57 -10.17 -8.32 17.41
C ASN A 57 -8.78 -8.07 16.78
N CYS A 58 -8.55 -8.64 15.60
CA CYS A 58 -7.35 -8.40 14.81
C CYS A 58 -7.55 -7.22 13.85
N ASP A 59 -6.46 -6.55 13.50
CA ASP A 59 -6.46 -5.48 12.52
C ASP A 59 -6.03 -5.99 11.15
N ILE A 60 -6.97 -5.96 10.19
CA ILE A 60 -6.80 -6.47 8.83
C ILE A 60 -5.62 -5.85 8.08
N LYS A 61 -5.17 -4.65 8.49
CA LYS A 61 -4.03 -3.98 7.88
C LYS A 61 -2.78 -4.87 7.92
N PHE A 62 -2.61 -5.64 8.99
CA PHE A 62 -1.48 -6.55 9.12
C PHE A 62 -1.57 -7.71 8.12
N GLY A 63 -2.78 -8.22 7.87
CA GLY A 63 -3.02 -9.25 6.85
C GLY A 63 -2.66 -8.78 5.45
N ILE A 64 -3.17 -7.61 5.02
CA ILE A 64 -2.88 -7.11 3.67
C ILE A 64 -1.41 -6.68 3.50
N ILE A 65 -0.78 -6.14 4.55
CA ILE A 65 0.66 -5.83 4.51
C ILE A 65 1.48 -7.12 4.32
N GLY A 66 1.13 -8.19 5.05
CA GLY A 66 1.72 -9.51 4.87
C GLY A 66 1.55 -10.03 3.44
N ALA A 67 0.34 -9.98 2.90
CA ALA A 67 0.08 -10.43 1.54
C ALA A 67 0.88 -9.64 0.49
N CYS A 68 0.93 -8.30 0.62
CA CYS A 68 1.67 -7.44 -0.32
C CYS A 68 3.18 -7.62 -0.24
N GLY A 69 3.74 -7.78 0.97
CA GLY A 69 5.18 -7.96 1.15
C GLY A 69 5.70 -9.32 0.69
N PHE A 70 4.83 -10.34 0.66
CA PHE A 70 5.20 -11.71 0.32
C PHE A 70 4.62 -12.21 -1.01
N GLY A 71 4.02 -11.33 -1.81
CA GLY A 71 3.65 -11.64 -3.19
C GLY A 71 2.33 -12.40 -3.37
N GLN A 72 1.45 -12.38 -2.37
CA GLN A 72 0.20 -13.13 -2.37
C GLN A 72 -0.92 -12.37 -3.10
N LEU A 73 -0.83 -12.30 -4.43
CA LEU A 73 -1.71 -11.48 -5.28
C LEU A 73 -3.21 -11.75 -5.06
N GLU A 74 -3.62 -13.02 -5.01
CA GLU A 74 -5.03 -13.38 -4.87
C GLU A 74 -5.58 -12.97 -3.50
N THR A 75 -4.79 -13.16 -2.44
CA THR A 75 -5.12 -12.65 -1.10
C THR A 75 -5.23 -11.13 -1.07
N VAL A 76 -4.35 -10.39 -1.77
CA VAL A 76 -4.47 -8.93 -1.88
C VAL A 76 -5.78 -8.53 -2.55
N LYS A 77 -6.15 -9.16 -3.66
CA LYS A 77 -7.43 -8.91 -4.34
C LYS A 77 -8.63 -9.22 -3.43
N PHE A 78 -8.58 -10.37 -2.75
CA PHE A 78 -9.58 -10.78 -1.77
C PHE A 78 -9.76 -9.73 -0.67
N LEU A 79 -8.65 -9.25 -0.09
CA LEU A 79 -8.67 -8.27 0.99
C LEU A 79 -9.18 -6.91 0.54
N ILE A 80 -8.72 -6.41 -0.60
CA ILE A 80 -9.20 -5.13 -1.17
C ILE A 80 -10.70 -5.22 -1.46
N LYS A 81 -11.16 -6.30 -2.08
CA LYS A 81 -12.59 -6.48 -2.42
C LYS A 81 -13.50 -6.45 -1.20
N ASN A 82 -13.06 -7.04 -0.08
CA ASN A 82 -13.92 -7.24 1.09
C ASN A 82 -13.75 -6.18 2.20
N TYR A 83 -12.60 -5.51 2.28
CA TYR A 83 -12.26 -4.68 3.45
C TYR A 83 -11.75 -3.28 3.13
N TYR A 84 -11.65 -2.88 1.85
CA TYR A 84 -11.27 -1.52 1.48
C TYR A 84 -12.45 -0.54 1.64
N SER A 85 -12.21 0.57 2.35
CA SER A 85 -13.15 1.69 2.43
C SER A 85 -12.46 3.02 2.15
N LYS A 86 -12.99 3.74 1.16
CA LYS A 86 -12.45 5.02 0.70
C LYS A 86 -12.65 6.18 1.70
N SER A 87 -13.64 6.10 2.58
CA SER A 87 -13.97 7.20 3.50
C SER A 87 -13.22 7.14 4.82
N GLY A 88 -12.51 6.05 5.15
CA GLY A 88 -11.96 5.81 6.50
C GLY A 88 -13.02 5.67 7.61
N PHE A 89 -14.28 6.03 7.31
CA PHE A 89 -15.46 5.81 8.13
C PHE A 89 -16.15 4.54 7.65
N SER A 90 -15.85 3.44 8.32
CA SER A 90 -16.52 2.16 8.13
C SER A 90 -17.40 1.86 9.34
N LYS A 91 -18.48 1.11 9.12
CA LYS A 91 -19.34 0.54 10.16
C LYS A 91 -18.53 -0.29 11.19
N TYR A 92 -17.33 -0.71 10.82
CA TYR A 92 -16.38 -1.46 11.62
C TYR A 92 -15.09 -0.61 11.78
N SER A 93 -15.07 0.26 12.79
CA SER A 93 -14.05 1.30 12.97
C SER A 93 -12.62 0.80 13.27
N SER A 94 -12.39 -0.53 13.31
CA SER A 94 -11.10 -1.15 13.66
C SER A 94 -10.51 -2.07 12.58
N THR A 95 -11.23 -2.33 11.48
CA THR A 95 -10.99 -3.48 10.58
C THR A 95 -11.03 -3.11 9.10
N THR A 96 -10.60 -1.91 8.76
CA THR A 96 -10.76 -1.37 7.39
C THR A 96 -9.44 -1.00 6.76
N ILE A 97 -9.27 -1.34 5.49
CA ILE A 97 -8.12 -0.98 4.67
C ILE A 97 -8.35 0.43 4.12
N THR A 98 -7.37 1.30 4.32
CA THR A 98 -7.40 2.71 3.90
C THR A 98 -6.37 2.98 2.79
N ASP A 99 -6.44 4.13 2.14
CA ASP A 99 -5.43 4.56 1.16
C ASP A 99 -4.02 4.62 1.78
N ALA A 100 -3.92 5.02 3.05
CA ALA A 100 -2.66 4.99 3.78
C ALA A 100 -2.13 3.55 3.92
N THR A 101 -3.01 2.59 4.23
CA THR A 101 -2.68 1.15 4.27
C THR A 101 -2.19 0.65 2.91
N LEU A 102 -2.86 1.02 1.82
CA LEU A 102 -2.46 0.63 0.47
C LEU A 102 -1.16 1.29 0.01
N SER A 103 -0.87 2.50 0.47
CA SER A 103 0.41 3.18 0.24
C SER A 103 1.57 2.40 0.89
N ILE A 104 1.39 1.93 2.12
CA ILE A 104 2.34 1.04 2.80
C ILE A 104 2.49 -0.28 2.03
N CYS A 105 1.38 -0.87 1.59
CA CYS A 105 1.39 -2.09 0.78
C CYS A 105 2.19 -1.90 -0.51
N LEU A 106 2.04 -0.75 -1.19
CA LEU A 106 2.80 -0.42 -2.37
C LEU A 106 4.30 -0.34 -2.08
N TRP A 107 4.70 0.27 -0.97
CA TRP A 107 6.10 0.27 -0.54
C TRP A 107 6.65 -1.15 -0.39
N TYR A 108 5.93 -2.04 0.33
CA TYR A 108 6.36 -3.43 0.54
C TYR A 108 6.43 -4.23 -0.77
N ALA A 109 5.46 -4.05 -1.65
CA ALA A 109 5.44 -4.71 -2.96
C ALA A 109 6.62 -4.24 -3.83
N CYS A 110 6.95 -2.93 -3.80
CA CYS A 110 8.11 -2.38 -4.52
C CYS A 110 9.43 -2.86 -3.92
N TYR A 111 9.55 -2.85 -2.58
CA TYR A 111 10.75 -3.31 -1.90
C TYR A 111 11.08 -4.77 -2.23
N ASN A 112 10.05 -5.62 -2.29
CA ASN A 112 10.18 -7.05 -2.59
C ASN A 112 9.97 -7.42 -4.06
N LYS A 113 9.80 -6.44 -4.95
CA LYS A 113 9.69 -6.60 -6.41
C LYS A 113 8.51 -7.46 -6.86
N HIS A 114 7.37 -7.35 -6.18
CA HIS A 114 6.13 -8.03 -6.53
C HIS A 114 5.34 -7.26 -7.59
N TYR A 115 5.85 -7.24 -8.83
CA TYR A 115 5.32 -6.44 -9.95
C TYR A 115 3.80 -6.56 -10.15
N SER A 116 3.23 -7.77 -10.10
CA SER A 116 1.78 -7.95 -10.27
C SER A 116 0.94 -7.25 -9.19
N ILE A 117 1.48 -7.12 -7.98
CA ILE A 117 0.82 -6.38 -6.89
C ILE A 117 1.04 -4.88 -7.07
N ILE A 118 2.23 -4.46 -7.53
CA ILE A 118 2.50 -3.06 -7.87
C ILE A 118 1.50 -2.58 -8.92
N ASP A 119 1.33 -3.33 -10.01
CA ASP A 119 0.37 -3.01 -11.07
C ASP A 119 -1.06 -2.93 -10.53
N LEU A 120 -1.47 -3.91 -9.71
CA LEU A 120 -2.79 -3.91 -9.06
C LEU A 120 -3.00 -2.65 -8.21
N LEU A 121 -2.01 -2.23 -7.42
CA LEU A 121 -2.15 -1.08 -6.52
C LEU A 121 -2.10 0.25 -7.29
N VAL A 122 -1.20 0.39 -8.27
CA VAL A 122 -1.03 1.62 -9.06
C VAL A 122 -2.22 1.86 -9.99
N VAL A 123 -2.71 0.84 -10.69
CA VAL A 123 -3.87 0.97 -11.61
C VAL A 123 -5.12 1.45 -10.86
N ASN A 124 -5.30 1.01 -9.63
CA ASN A 124 -6.46 1.40 -8.83
C ASN A 124 -6.33 2.81 -8.21
N ASN A 125 -5.14 3.43 -8.24
CA ASN A 125 -4.86 4.80 -7.78
C ASN A 125 -5.39 5.10 -6.35
N HIS A 126 -5.32 4.10 -5.48
CA HIS A 126 -5.72 4.18 -4.07
C HIS A 126 -4.51 4.29 -3.13
N CYS A 127 -3.34 4.64 -3.68
CA CYS A 127 -2.08 4.72 -2.95
C CYS A 127 -1.27 5.93 -3.41
N ASP A 128 -0.51 6.51 -2.49
CA ASP A 128 0.47 7.53 -2.79
C ASP A 128 1.69 6.88 -3.46
N LEU A 129 1.92 7.21 -4.74
CA LEU A 129 3.02 6.67 -5.54
C LEU A 129 4.40 7.01 -4.97
N LYS A 130 4.51 8.03 -4.09
CA LYS A 130 5.76 8.33 -3.39
C LYS A 130 6.22 7.14 -2.54
N TYR A 131 5.30 6.36 -1.98
CA TYR A 131 5.61 5.15 -1.21
C TYR A 131 6.22 4.06 -2.09
N GLY A 132 5.68 3.87 -3.30
CA GLY A 132 6.24 2.94 -4.27
C GLY A 132 7.65 3.33 -4.71
N LEU A 133 7.88 4.62 -4.97
CA LEU A 133 9.21 5.12 -5.27
C LEU A 133 10.20 4.89 -4.11
N CYS A 134 9.81 5.15 -2.86
CA CYS A 134 10.65 4.87 -1.70
C CYS A 134 11.04 3.38 -1.64
N GLY A 135 10.08 2.47 -1.79
CA GLY A 135 10.35 1.03 -1.80
C GLY A 135 11.27 0.61 -2.95
N ALA A 136 11.13 1.23 -4.12
CA ALA A 136 12.00 1.00 -5.27
C ALA A 136 13.45 1.50 -5.03
N ILE A 137 13.61 2.68 -4.41
CA ILE A 137 14.91 3.24 -4.04
C ILE A 137 15.60 2.34 -3.00
N GLU A 138 14.89 1.93 -1.96
CA GLU A 138 15.44 1.11 -0.87
C GLU A 138 15.83 -0.30 -1.33
N SER A 139 15.07 -0.89 -2.25
CA SER A 139 15.42 -2.17 -2.90
C SER A 139 16.47 -2.04 -4.00
N LYS A 140 16.88 -0.80 -4.33
CA LYS A 140 17.82 -0.46 -5.40
C LYS A 140 17.38 -0.99 -6.77
N ASP A 141 16.07 -1.04 -7.01
CA ASP A 141 15.50 -1.49 -8.27
C ASP A 141 15.42 -0.33 -9.26
N SER A 142 16.39 -0.26 -10.17
CA SER A 142 16.50 0.83 -11.15
C SER A 142 15.30 0.89 -12.10
N GLN A 143 14.67 -0.25 -12.43
CA GLN A 143 13.51 -0.28 -13.31
C GLN A 143 12.30 0.33 -12.62
N LEU A 144 12.03 -0.07 -11.37
CA LEU A 144 10.94 0.53 -10.59
C LEU A 144 11.19 2.02 -10.30
N ILE A 145 12.43 2.43 -10.04
CA ILE A 145 12.77 3.85 -9.85
C ILE A 145 12.45 4.66 -11.10
N ILE A 146 12.82 4.17 -12.28
CA ILE A 146 12.51 4.85 -13.56
C ILE A 146 11.00 4.88 -13.76
N TYR A 147 10.32 3.73 -13.59
CA TYR A 147 8.87 3.62 -13.69
C TYR A 147 8.15 4.66 -12.83
N PHE A 148 8.42 4.73 -11.53
CA PHE A 148 7.74 5.67 -10.65
C PHE A 148 8.10 7.13 -10.94
N LYS A 149 9.34 7.42 -11.35
CA LYS A 149 9.72 8.78 -11.77
C LYS A 149 8.94 9.24 -12.99
N GLU A 150 8.77 8.38 -13.99
CA GLU A 150 7.99 8.71 -15.18
C GLU A 150 6.49 8.83 -14.85
N THR A 151 5.93 7.90 -14.07
CA THR A 151 4.52 7.96 -13.64
C THR A 151 4.23 9.22 -12.83
N LEU A 152 5.10 9.59 -11.88
CA LEU A 152 4.94 10.81 -11.08
C LEU A 152 5.08 12.09 -11.91
N LYS A 153 6.00 12.15 -12.88
CA LYS A 153 6.12 13.30 -13.80
C LYS A 153 4.83 13.51 -14.59
N VAL A 154 4.21 12.43 -15.08
CA VAL A 154 2.92 12.50 -15.78
C VAL A 154 1.85 13.04 -14.83
N CYS A 155 1.77 12.54 -13.59
CA CYS A 155 0.77 13.00 -12.62
C CYS A 155 0.96 14.47 -12.18
N LEU A 156 2.21 14.96 -12.14
CA LEU A 156 2.53 16.33 -11.69
C LEU A 156 2.47 17.37 -12.83
N ASN A 157 2.63 16.96 -14.09
CA ASN A 157 2.57 17.85 -15.26
C ASN A 157 1.16 18.00 -15.86
N ILE A 158 0.13 17.38 -15.27
CA ILE A 158 -1.26 17.62 -15.69
C ILE A 158 -1.74 18.92 -15.03
N PRO A 159 -1.97 20.01 -15.79
CA PRO A 159 -2.55 21.23 -15.22
C PRO A 159 -3.94 20.89 -14.65
N GLU A 160 -4.24 21.39 -13.44
CA GLU A 160 -5.40 20.98 -12.61
C GLU A 160 -6.74 20.89 -13.35
N LYS A 161 -6.91 21.64 -14.44
CA LYS A 161 -8.12 21.62 -15.29
C LYS A 161 -8.34 20.33 -16.09
N GLN A 162 -7.33 19.47 -16.29
CA GLN A 162 -7.48 18.19 -17.01
C GLN A 162 -7.69 16.98 -16.08
N LYS A 163 -7.61 17.17 -14.75
CA LYS A 163 -7.88 16.14 -13.72
C LYS A 163 -9.32 15.59 -13.83
N ILE A 164 -10.25 16.39 -14.35
CA ILE A 164 -11.64 16.02 -14.60
C ILE A 164 -11.77 15.02 -15.77
N SER A 165 -10.84 15.00 -16.74
CA SER A 165 -10.91 14.06 -17.88
C SER A 165 -10.53 12.61 -17.52
N LEU A 166 -9.74 12.40 -16.45
CA LEU A 166 -9.39 11.06 -15.97
C LEU A 166 -10.53 10.40 -15.17
N GLU A 167 -11.42 11.20 -14.55
CA GLU A 167 -12.66 10.66 -13.96
C GLU A 167 -13.64 10.17 -15.04
N ILE A 168 -13.63 10.79 -16.22
CA ILE A 168 -14.45 10.36 -17.36
C ILE A 168 -13.96 9.02 -17.93
N PHE A 169 -12.65 8.75 -17.91
CA PHE A 169 -12.11 7.45 -18.33
C PHE A 169 -12.47 6.29 -17.39
N LYS A 170 -12.79 6.56 -16.11
CA LYS A 170 -13.28 5.57 -15.14
C LYS A 170 -14.79 5.31 -15.22
N LEU A 171 -15.51 6.02 -16.09
CA LEU A 171 -16.95 5.83 -16.34
C LEU A 171 -17.23 5.08 -17.66
N ILE A 172 -16.19 4.74 -18.43
CA ILE A 172 -16.32 4.12 -19.77
C ILE A 172 -15.80 2.67 -19.79
N TYR A 173 -15.22 2.17 -18.69
CA TYR A 173 -14.92 0.75 -18.43
C TYR A 173 -15.31 0.38 -17.00
#